data_AF-A0A200QRK4-F1
#
_entry.id   AF-A0A200QRK4-F1
#
_cell.length_a   1.000
_cell.length_b   1.000
_cell.length_c   1.000
_cell.angle_alpha   90.00
_cell.angle_beta   90.00
_cell.angle_gamma   90.00
#
_symmetry.space_group_name_H-M   'P 1'
#
loop_
_entity.id
_entity.type
_entity.pdbx_description
1 polymer ?
#
loop_
_entity_poly.entity_id
_entity_poly.type
_entity_poly.pdbx_seq_one_letter_code
_entity_poly.pdbx_strand_id
1 'polypeptide(L)' 'MDDDSVEPLMLGSIASQYYLSHMTVSTFGSNIDSNTSLEVFLHILSGASEYDELPVRHNEVMS' A
#
# COMPACT_ATOMS: atom_id res chain seq x y z
N MET A 1 -10.71 3.23 31.31
CA MET A 1 -9.90 3.02 30.10
C MET A 1 -9.03 4.24 30.00
N ASP A 2 -7.72 4.07 30.06
CA ASP A 2 -6.78 5.18 29.93
C ASP A 2 -6.88 5.72 28.50
N ASP A 3 -7.32 6.96 28.35
CA ASP A 3 -7.60 7.60 27.06
C ASP A 3 -6.32 7.86 26.23
N ASP A 4 -5.14 7.55 26.81
CA ASP A 4 -3.81 7.75 26.22
C ASP A 4 -3.12 6.45 25.77
N SER A 5 -3.80 5.29 25.83
CA SER A 5 -3.21 4.02 25.37
C SER A 5 -3.42 3.81 23.86
N VAL A 6 -2.35 3.45 23.14
CA VAL A 6 -2.41 3.04 21.72
C VAL A 6 -1.99 1.58 21.58
N GLU A 7 -2.74 0.83 20.78
CA GLU A 7 -2.45 -0.57 20.46
C GLU A 7 -2.19 -0.72 18.96
N PRO A 8 -1.21 -1.54 18.56
CA PRO A 8 -0.89 -1.73 17.16
C PRO A 8 -2.02 -2.49 16.44
N LEU A 9 -2.45 -1.97 15.28
CA LEU A 9 -3.32 -2.71 14.38
C LEU A 9 -2.51 -3.76 13.60
N MET A 10 -3.19 -4.84 13.19
CA MET A 10 -2.60 -5.89 12.35
C MET A 10 -1.91 -5.32 11.09
N LEU A 11 -2.52 -4.31 10.45
CA LEU A 11 -1.94 -3.63 9.30
C LEU A 11 -0.64 -2.89 9.67
N GLY A 12 -0.56 -2.29 10.85
CA GLY A 12 0.67 -1.64 11.35
C GLY A 12 1.78 -2.64 11.61
N SER A 13 1.46 -3.82 12.14
CA SER A 13 2.42 -4.91 12.30
C SER A 13 2.97 -5.42 10.97
N ILE A 14 2.11 -5.60 9.96
CA ILE A 14 2.53 -5.97 8.59
C ILE A 14 3.43 -4.90 7.99
N ALA A 15 3.04 -3.62 8.08
CA ALA A 15 3.84 -2.51 7.57
C ALA A 15 5.25 -2.50 8.17
N SER A 16 5.36 -2.63 9.50
CA SER A 16 6.65 -2.67 10.19
C SER A 16 7.48 -3.91 9.85
N GLN A 17 6.85 -5.07 9.69
CA GLN A 17 7.56 -6.33 9.41
C GLN A 17 8.19 -6.33 8.01
N TYR A 18 7.51 -5.72 7.04
CA TYR A 18 7.93 -5.72 5.64
C TYR A 18 8.52 -4.39 5.17
N TYR A 19 8.73 -3.43 6.07
CA TYR A 19 9.21 -2.07 5.76
C TYR A 19 8.36 -1.37 4.69
N LEU A 20 7.04 -1.58 4.75
CA LEU A 20 6.08 -0.94 3.87
C LEU A 20 5.62 0.39 4.47
N SER A 21 5.35 1.35 3.61
CA SER A 21 4.68 2.59 3.97
C SER A 21 3.29 2.31 4.52
N HIS A 22 2.89 3.05 5.56
CA HIS A 22 1.52 2.96 6.09
C HIS A 22 0.47 3.28 5.03
N MET A 23 0.82 4.14 4.05
CA MET A 23 -0.05 4.49 2.93
C MET A 23 -0.31 3.27 2.05
N THR A 24 0.73 2.51 1.69
CA THR A 24 0.62 1.30 0.88
C THR A 24 -0.26 0.25 1.54
N VAL A 25 -0.02 -0.03 2.83
CA VAL A 25 -0.80 -1.02 3.57
C VAL A 25 -2.25 -0.55 3.79
N SER A 26 -2.48 0.75 3.97
CA SER A 26 -3.83 1.32 4.04
C SER A 26 -4.59 1.16 2.72
N THR A 27 -3.93 1.44 1.59
CA THR A 27 -4.50 1.23 0.24
C THR A 27 -4.84 -0.23 0.02
N PHE A 28 -3.95 -1.17 0.37
CA PHE A 28 -4.21 -2.60 0.22
C PHE A 28 -5.37 -3.06 1.09
N GLY A 29 -5.38 -2.71 2.38
CA GLY A 29 -6.44 -3.08 3.30
C GLY A 29 -7.82 -2.52 2.94
N SER A 30 -7.87 -1.44 2.16
CA SER A 30 -9.13 -0.82 1.72
C SER A 30 -9.64 -1.33 0.37
N ASN A 31 -8.76 -1.86 -0.48
CA ASN A 31 -9.09 -2.17 -1.89
C ASN A 31 -8.91 -3.65 -2.27
N ILE A 32 -8.31 -4.48 -1.40
CA ILE A 32 -8.09 -5.90 -1.66
C ILE A 32 -9.01 -6.73 -0.76
N ASP A 33 -9.80 -7.59 -1.38
CA ASP A 33 -10.64 -8.58 -0.72
C ASP A 33 -10.59 -9.94 -1.43
N SER A 34 -11.36 -10.91 -0.94
CA SER A 34 -11.39 -12.27 -1.49
C SER A 34 -11.98 -12.37 -2.91
N ASN A 35 -12.67 -11.33 -3.39
CA ASN A 35 -13.31 -11.29 -4.71
C ASN A 35 -12.56 -10.41 -5.72
N THR A 36 -11.45 -9.80 -5.30
CA THR A 36 -10.64 -8.94 -6.15
C THR A 36 -10.04 -9.76 -7.28
N SER A 37 -10.30 -9.35 -8.53
CA SER A 37 -9.75 -10.03 -9.71
C SER A 37 -8.23 -9.81 -9.79
N LEU A 38 -7.52 -10.69 -10.49
CA LEU A 38 -6.08 -10.57 -10.68
C LEU A 38 -5.69 -9.23 -11.33
N GLU A 39 -6.47 -8.77 -12.30
CA GLU A 39 -6.24 -7.48 -12.98
C GLU A 39 -6.33 -6.30 -12.01
N VAL A 40 -7.40 -6.27 -11.20
CA VAL A 40 -7.61 -5.22 -10.20
C VAL A 40 -6.54 -5.30 -9.11
N PHE A 41 -6.18 -6.51 -8.68
CA PHE A 41 -5.12 -6.72 -7.71
C PHE A 41 -3.77 -6.19 -8.20
N LEU A 42 -3.39 -6.48 -9.45
CA LEU A 42 -2.16 -5.96 -10.05
C LEU A 42 -2.19 -4.44 -10.19
N HIS A 43 -3.35 -3.87 -10.54
CA HIS A 43 -3.52 -2.42 -10.58
C HIS A 43 -3.30 -1.78 -9.19
N ILE A 44 -3.93 -2.33 -8.15
CA ILE A 44 -3.76 -1.86 -6.76
C ILE A 44 -2.30 -1.99 -6.32
N LEU A 45 -1.65 -3.14 -6.58
CA LEU A 45 -0.24 -3.35 -6.27
C LEU A 45 0.66 -2.31 -6.94
N SER A 46 0.41 -1.99 -8.22
CA SER A 46 1.21 -1.01 -8.96
C SER A 46 1.10 0.43 -8.43
N GLY A 47 0.06 0.73 -7.63
CA GLY A 47 -0.14 2.01 -6.98
C GLY A 47 0.46 2.12 -5.57
N ALA A 48 1.38 1.22 -5.20
CA ALA A 48 2.07 1.29 -3.92
C ALA A 48 2.94 2.57 -3.83
N SER A 49 2.90 3.25 -2.68
CA SER A 49 3.58 4.55 -2.49
C SER A 49 5.11 4.47 -2.59
N GLU A 50 5.68 3.28 -2.44
CA GLU A 50 7.11 3.02 -2.65
C GLU A 50 7.53 3.28 -4.11
N TYR A 51 6.61 3.28 -5.06
CA TYR A 51 6.89 3.55 -6.47
C TYR A 51 6.85 5.04 -6.83
N ASP A 52 6.35 5.92 -5.95
CA ASP A 52 6.27 7.37 -6.21
C ASP A 52 7.65 8.01 -6.33
N GLU A 53 8.68 7.40 -5.73
CA GLU A 53 10.07 7.86 -5.81
C GLU A 53 10.75 7.53 -7.15
N LEU A 54 10.12 6.70 -7.99
CA LEU A 54 10.68 6.29 -9.28
C LEU A 54 10.32 7.34 -10.35
N PRO A 55 11.26 8.17 -10.79
CA PRO A 55 10.97 9.12 -11.86
C PRO A 55 10.71 8.35 -13.15
N VAL A 56 9.64 8.73 -13.86
CA VAL A 56 9.43 8.25 -15.22
C VAL A 56 10.58 8.76 -16.08
N ARG A 57 11.27 7.86 -16.78
CA ARG A 57 12.40 8.25 -17.64
C ARG A 57 11.86 9.07 -18.81
N HIS A 58 12.69 9.98 -19.32
CA HIS A 58 12.32 10.86 -20.44
C HIS A 58 11.77 10.11 -21.67
N ASN A 59 12.17 8.85 -21.87
CA ASN A 59 11.75 8.01 -22.99
C ASN A 59 10.56 7.08 -22.67
N GLU A 60 10.03 7.11 -21.44
CA GLU A 60 8.88 6.34 -21.00
C GLU A 60 7.58 7.18 -21.02
N VAL A 61 7.71 8.52 -21.07
CA VAL A 61 6.59 9.46 -21.29
C VAL A 61 6.44 9.73 -22.78
N MET A 62 6.03 8.74 -23.56
CA MET A 62 5.66 8.93 -24.97
C MET A 62 4.40 8.16 -25.35
N SER A 63 3.24 8.76 -25.08
CA SER A 63 2.06 8.90 -25.96
C SER A 63 0.95 9.65 -25.22
#